data_AF-A0A1F9AUN5-F1
#
_entry.id   AF-A0A1F9AUN5-F1
#
_cell.length_a   1.000
_cell.length_b   1.000
_cell.length_c   1.000
_cell.angle_alpha   90.00
_cell.angle_beta   90.00
_cell.angle_gamma   90.00
#
_symmetry.space_group_name_H-M   'P 1'
#
loop_
_entity.id
_entity.type
_entity.pdbx_description
1 polymer ?
#
loop_
_entity_poly.entity_id
_entity_poly.type
_entity_poly.pdbx_seq_one_letter_code
_entity_poly.pdbx_strand_id
1 'polypeptide(L)' 'MSEKMIGSIMVVGGGIAGMQAALDAANSGYYVYLVERSSSIGGIMAQLDKTFPTNDCAM' A
#
# COMPACT_ATOMS: atom_id res chain seq x y z
N MET A 1 11.91 -15.82 10.05
CA MET A 1 12.09 -16.07 8.62
C MET A 1 13.08 -15.05 8.10
N SER A 2 14.33 -15.45 7.82
CA SER A 2 15.29 -14.60 7.10
C SER A 2 15.38 -15.14 5.69
N GLU A 3 14.35 -14.89 4.89
CA GLU A 3 14.40 -15.16 3.47
C GLU A 3 15.34 -14.14 2.82
N LYS A 4 16.26 -14.62 2.00
CA LYS A 4 17.24 -13.79 1.30
C LYS A 4 16.49 -12.91 0.30
N MET A 5 16.28 -11.65 0.66
CA MET A 5 15.56 -10.71 -0.22
C MET A 5 16.30 -10.53 -1.54
N ILE A 6 15.54 -10.63 -2.63
CA ILE A 6 16.08 -10.63 -4.01
C ILE A 6 16.51 -9.24 -4.49
N GLY A 7 16.02 -8.17 -3.84
CA GLY A 7 16.34 -6.78 -4.16
C GLY A 7 15.51 -5.82 -3.32
N SER A 8 15.59 -4.51 -3.62
CA SER A 8 14.80 -3.47 -2.94
C SER A 8 13.97 -2.64 -3.92
N ILE A 9 12.73 -2.34 -3.56
CA ILE A 9 11.78 -1.53 -4.33
C ILE A 9 11.35 -0.33 -3.47
N MET A 10 11.21 0.84 -4.10
CA MET A 10 10.60 2.01 -3.46
C MET A 10 9.27 2.32 -4.14
N VAL A 11 8.21 2.37 -3.35
CA VAL A 11 6.87 2.77 -3.74
C VAL A 11 6.61 4.17 -3.20
N VAL A 12 6.26 5.11 -4.08
CA VAL A 12 5.96 6.49 -3.73
C VAL A 12 4.45 6.72 -3.86
N GLY A 13 3.81 7.03 -2.74
CA GLY A 13 2.36 7.21 -2.59
C GLY A 13 1.71 6.07 -1.81
N GLY A 14 1.19 6.37 -0.62
CA GLY A 14 0.52 5.46 0.30
C GLY A 14 -1.00 5.36 0.09
N GLY A 15 -1.51 5.62 -1.11
CA GLY A 15 -2.91 5.33 -1.46
C GLY A 15 -3.15 3.82 -1.66
N ILE A 16 -4.40 3.42 -1.92
CA ILE A 16 -4.76 2.00 -2.12
C ILE A 16 -3.89 1.29 -3.16
N ALA A 17 -3.60 1.95 -4.29
CA ALA A 17 -2.76 1.38 -5.33
C ALA A 17 -1.31 1.14 -4.87
N GLY A 18 -0.71 2.09 -4.16
CA GLY A 18 0.66 1.97 -3.68
C GLY A 18 0.79 0.97 -2.54
N MET A 19 -0.19 0.93 -1.62
CA MET A 19 -0.23 -0.09 -0.57
C MET A 19 -0.33 -1.50 -1.16
N GLN A 20 -1.20 -1.72 -2.15
CA GLN A 20 -1.32 -3.02 -2.81
C GLN A 20 -0.02 -3.40 -3.54
N ALA A 21 0.56 -2.49 -4.32
CA ALA A 21 1.82 -2.73 -5.01
C ALA A 21 2.97 -3.06 -4.04
N ALA A 22 3.01 -2.39 -2.88
CA ALA A 22 4.00 -2.64 -1.85
C ALA A 22 3.82 -4.04 -1.22
N LEU A 23 2.58 -4.46 -0.94
CA LEU A 23 2.28 -5.78 -0.42
C LEU A 23 2.63 -6.88 -1.43
N ASP A 24 2.26 -6.72 -2.70
CA ASP A 24 2.57 -7.70 -3.76
C ASP A 24 4.08 -7.86 -3.96
N ALA A 25 4.82 -6.75 -3.93
CA ALA A 25 6.28 -6.75 -3.99
C ALA A 25 6.92 -7.41 -2.76
N ALA A 26 6.43 -7.12 -1.55
CA ALA A 26 6.93 -7.72 -0.31
C ALA A 26 6.67 -9.23 -0.28
N ASN A 27 5.47 -9.66 -0.69
CA ASN A 27 5.10 -11.07 -0.82
C ASN A 27 5.94 -11.80 -1.89
N SER A 28 6.46 -11.07 -2.88
CA SER A 28 7.38 -11.60 -3.89
C SER A 28 8.83 -11.67 -3.42
N GLY A 29 9.13 -11.31 -2.16
CA GLY A 29 10.46 -11.41 -1.56
C GLY A 29 11.36 -10.18 -1.74
N TYR A 30 10.81 -9.04 -2.13
CA TYR A 30 11.56 -7.78 -2.18
C TYR A 30 11.50 -7.02 -0.86
N TYR A 31 12.56 -6.28 -0.55
CA TYR A 31 12.51 -5.27 0.50
C TYR A 31 11.80 -4.02 -0.02
N VAL A 32 10.69 -3.63 0.59
CA VAL A 32 9.88 -2.52 0.09
C VAL A 32 9.95 -1.31 1.01
N TYR A 33 10.34 -0.17 0.45
CA TYR A 33 10.17 1.14 1.04
C TYR A 33 8.85 1.74 0.55
N LEU A 34 7.92 2.06 1.44
CA LEU A 34 6.71 2.81 1.11
C LEU A 34 6.84 4.23 1.64
N VAL A 35 6.82 5.22 0.75
CA VAL A 35 6.97 6.65 1.09
C VAL A 35 5.66 7.37 0.77
N GLU A 36 5.03 7.95 1.79
CA GLU A 36 3.85 8.81 1.64
C GLU A 36 4.22 10.23 2.07
N ARG A 37 3.71 11.23 1.35
CA ARG A 37 3.95 12.65 1.66
C ARG A 37 3.20 13.08 2.91
N SER A 38 1.99 12.56 3.09
CA SER A 38 1.09 12.90 4.18
C SER A 38 1.49 12.20 5.48
N SER A 39 0.99 12.67 6.62
CA SER A 39 1.20 12.03 7.92
C SER A 39 0.53 10.66 8.06
N SER A 40 -0.29 10.25 7.08
CA SER A 40 -1.09 9.03 7.11
C SER A 40 -1.22 8.44 5.71
N ILE A 41 -1.29 7.11 5.66
CA ILE A 41 -1.58 6.33 4.44
C ILE A 41 -3.09 6.21 4.21
N GLY A 42 -3.50 5.68 3.05
CA GLY A 42 -4.90 5.50 2.65
C GLY A 42 -5.33 6.38 1.47
N GLY A 43 -4.63 7.50 1.24
CA GLY A 43 -4.88 8.39 0.10
C GLY A 43 -6.32 8.92 0.05
N ILE A 44 -6.91 8.98 -1.15
CA ILE A 44 -8.29 9.46 -1.34
C ILE A 44 -9.31 8.47 -0.74
N MET A 45 -9.02 7.16 -0.75
CA MET A 45 -9.94 6.15 -0.24
C MET A 45 -10.27 6.37 1.24
N ALA A 46 -9.27 6.75 2.04
CA ALA A 46 -9.45 7.07 3.45
C ALA A 46 -10.35 8.29 3.73
N GLN A 47 -10.65 9.09 2.69
CA GLN A 47 -11.55 10.25 2.80
C GLN A 47 -12.98 9.92 2.38
N LEU A 48 -13.22 8.74 1.81
CA LEU A 48 -14.54 8.28 1.40
C LEU A 48 -15.27 7.65 2.59
N ASP A 49 -16.57 7.90 2.70
CA ASP A 49 -17.40 7.22 3.69
C ASP A 49 -17.67 5.77 3.27
N LYS A 50 -18.03 5.58 1.99
CA LYS A 50 -18.46 4.31 1.42
C LYS A 50 -17.84 4.03 0.05
N THR A 51 -17.68 2.75 -0.27
CA THR A 51 -17.22 2.29 -1.59
C THR A 51 -18.37 1.65 -2.38
N PHE A 52 -18.67 2.18 -3.57
CA PHE A 52 -19.60 1.55 -4.50
C PHE A 52 -18.92 0.32 -5.16
N PRO A 53 -19.64 -0.78 -5.48
CA PRO A 53 -21.09 -1.01 -5.37
C PRO A 53 -21.56 -1.60 -4.04
N THR A 54 -20.65 -2.06 -3.19
CA THR A 54 -21.00 -2.82 -1.99
C THR A 54 -21.49 -1.94 -0.84
N ASN A 55 -21.22 -0.65 -0.87
CA ASN A 55 -21.46 0.31 0.21
C ASN A 55 -20.78 -0.12 1.53
N ASP A 56 -19.60 -0.71 1.41
CA ASP A 56 -18.74 -1.01 2.55
C ASP A 56 -18.05 0.26 3.05
N CYS A 57 -17.65 0.26 4.33
CA CYS A 57 -16.81 1.33 4.86
C CYS A 57 -15.45 1.33 4.14
N ALA A 58 -14.96 2.52 3.78
CA ALA A 58 -13.70 2.64 3.04
C ALA A 58 -12.44 2.40 3.91
N MET A 59 -12.58 2.40 5.23
CA MET A 59 -11.57 2.00 6.22
C MET A 59 -12.19 1.17 7.33
#